data_AF-A0A0T7H1C4-F1
#
_entry.id   AF-A0A0T7H1C4-F1
#
_cell.length_a   1.000
_cell.length_b   1.000
_cell.length_c   1.000
_cell.angle_alpha   90.00
_cell.angle_beta   90.00
_cell.angle_gamma   90.00
#
_symmetry.space_group_name_H-M   'P 1'
#
loop_
_entity.id
_entity.type
_entity.pdbx_description
1 polymer ?
#
loop_
_entity_poly.entity_id
_entity_poly.type
_entity_poly.pdbx_seq_one_letter_code
_entity_poly.pdbx_strand_id
1 'polypeptide(L)'
;MLRMSLGVILAGGLSLVAATSADANTDAAARLLVPHRAIYDLKLKNASERSGIEGMFGRMVYEFTGSACTGFSTNFRLVTKISTGEETRLSDQQTTTFEDMAANQFHFETKSFTDEQLDKQLSGDASIVDKGIKVEITQPDGREIELPSSDFPTSHMLDVIANAKQGKSFFEARVFDGSENGDQALLTTTVIGKSQSAQKDDVDADKAGEFAKSSFWPVTIAYFNENAVGDPTPVYNMSFKLYENGITRDLTMDYGDFVLSGSLAKLELLKPQQDPCPAPAK
;
A
#
# COMPACT_ATOMS: atom_id res chain seq x y z
N MET A 1 21.39 31.17 -70.59
CA MET A 1 21.88 32.56 -70.52
C MET A 1 21.90 32.98 -69.07
N LEU A 2 23.03 33.55 -68.62
CA LEU A 2 23.30 34.35 -67.40
C LEU A 2 22.85 33.80 -66.02
N ARG A 3 23.79 33.35 -65.16
CA ARG A 3 24.47 34.13 -64.08
C ARG A 3 23.48 34.54 -62.97
N MET A 4 23.69 34.27 -61.66
CA MET A 4 24.87 34.55 -60.85
C MET A 4 24.80 33.86 -59.47
N SER A 5 25.96 33.66 -58.87
CA SER A 5 26.26 33.11 -57.53
C SER A 5 26.00 34.08 -56.36
N LEU A 6 25.70 33.53 -55.17
CA LEU A 6 25.94 34.00 -53.78
C LEU A 6 25.15 33.04 -52.85
N GLY A 7 25.55 32.55 -51.68
CA GLY A 7 26.67 32.75 -50.77
C GLY A 7 26.37 31.86 -49.54
N VAL A 8 27.41 31.32 -48.92
CA VAL A 8 27.36 30.43 -47.74
C VAL A 8 26.93 31.20 -46.49
N ILE A 9 26.02 30.63 -45.67
CA ILE A 9 26.00 30.84 -44.21
C ILE A 9 25.70 29.49 -43.55
N LEU A 10 26.73 28.92 -42.90
CA LEU A 10 26.58 27.90 -41.85
C LEU A 10 25.90 28.54 -40.64
N ALA A 11 24.81 27.96 -40.17
CA ALA A 11 24.32 28.17 -38.81
C ALA A 11 24.09 26.79 -38.18
N GLY A 12 25.00 26.41 -37.27
CA GLY A 12 24.88 25.20 -36.47
C GLY A 12 23.70 25.33 -35.51
N GLY A 13 22.68 24.49 -35.73
CA GLY A 13 21.61 24.26 -34.77
C GLY A 13 22.08 23.25 -33.74
N LEU A 14 22.57 23.73 -32.59
CA LEU A 14 22.74 22.90 -31.40
C LEU A 14 21.33 22.63 -30.84
N SER A 15 20.72 21.52 -31.23
CA SER A 15 19.48 21.05 -30.62
C SER A 15 19.79 20.61 -29.19
N LEU A 16 19.48 21.46 -28.21
CA LEU A 16 19.42 21.04 -26.81
C LEU A 16 18.30 20.02 -26.67
N VAL A 17 18.69 18.74 -26.56
CA VAL A 17 17.82 17.69 -26.05
C VAL A 17 17.62 17.99 -24.57
N ALA A 18 16.48 18.60 -24.23
CA ALA A 18 16.04 18.68 -22.85
C ALA A 18 15.66 17.27 -22.39
N ALA A 19 16.59 16.58 -21.73
CA ALA A 19 16.31 15.38 -20.98
C ALA A 19 15.40 15.77 -19.81
N THR A 20 14.12 15.45 -19.92
CA THR A 20 13.18 15.53 -18.79
C THR A 20 13.53 14.41 -17.81
N SER A 21 14.25 14.76 -16.74
CA SER A 21 14.49 13.90 -15.58
C SER A 21 13.17 13.61 -14.88
N ALA A 22 12.59 12.43 -15.11
CA ALA A 22 11.36 11.98 -14.45
C ALA A 22 11.60 11.41 -13.03
N ASP A 23 12.86 11.18 -12.62
CA ASP A 23 13.18 10.44 -11.39
C ASP A 23 13.27 11.29 -10.11
N ALA A 24 13.15 12.62 -10.20
CA ALA A 24 13.29 13.50 -9.03
C ALA A 24 12.01 13.64 -8.17
N ASN A 25 10.83 13.31 -8.72
CA ASN A 25 9.57 13.55 -8.03
C ASN A 25 9.16 12.42 -7.06
N THR A 26 9.50 11.17 -7.36
CA THR A 26 9.12 10.02 -6.53
C THR A 26 9.87 10.02 -5.20
N ASP A 27 11.18 10.33 -5.22
CA ASP A 27 12.01 10.48 -4.02
C ASP A 27 11.48 11.61 -3.10
N ALA A 28 11.02 12.73 -3.67
CA ALA A 28 10.47 13.84 -2.90
C ALA A 28 9.14 13.50 -2.19
N ALA A 29 8.26 12.73 -2.84
CA ALA A 29 7.00 12.29 -2.23
C ALA A 29 7.24 11.20 -1.17
N ALA A 30 8.12 10.25 -1.44
CA ALA A 30 8.50 9.18 -0.52
C ALA A 30 9.12 9.71 0.79
N ARG A 31 9.83 10.86 0.73
CA ARG A 31 10.36 11.56 1.91
C ARG A 31 9.30 12.15 2.83
N LEU A 32 8.05 12.27 2.38
CA LEU A 32 6.94 12.73 3.24
C LEU A 32 6.39 11.60 4.12
N LEU A 33 6.64 10.33 3.77
CA LEU A 33 6.22 9.21 4.59
C LEU A 33 7.03 9.20 5.89
N VAL A 34 6.32 9.21 7.01
CA VAL A 34 6.95 9.27 8.34
C VAL A 34 7.01 7.86 8.94
N PRO A 35 8.19 7.38 9.38
CA PRO A 35 8.28 6.14 10.13
C PRO A 35 7.43 6.19 11.41
N HIS A 36 6.55 5.22 11.56
CA HIS A 36 5.60 5.19 12.67
C HIS A 36 5.16 3.77 13.01
N ARG A 37 4.65 3.61 14.23
CA ARG A 37 3.92 2.42 14.67
C ARG A 37 2.52 2.84 15.11
N ALA A 38 1.51 2.28 14.45
CA ALA A 38 0.10 2.48 14.74
C ALA A 38 -0.51 1.19 15.29
N ILE A 39 -1.22 1.30 16.42
CA ILE A 39 -1.94 0.20 17.06
C ILE A 39 -3.42 0.50 16.94
N TYR A 40 -4.20 -0.46 16.45
CA TYR A 40 -5.65 -0.33 16.26
C TYR A 40 -6.40 -1.37 17.06
N ASP A 41 -7.47 -0.95 17.73
CA ASP A 41 -8.42 -1.86 18.35
C ASP A 41 -9.49 -2.25 17.32
N LEU A 42 -9.66 -3.56 17.13
CA LEU A 42 -10.56 -4.12 16.14
C LEU A 42 -11.84 -4.62 16.76
N LYS A 43 -12.95 -4.38 16.08
CA LYS A 43 -14.27 -4.91 16.44
C LYS A 43 -15.06 -5.26 15.19
N LEU A 44 -15.91 -6.28 15.32
CA LEU A 44 -16.92 -6.62 14.33
C LEU A 44 -17.89 -5.44 14.16
N LYS A 45 -18.00 -4.96 12.92
CA LYS A 45 -18.93 -3.91 12.52
C LYS A 45 -20.20 -4.52 11.93
N ASN A 46 -20.06 -5.55 11.12
CA ASN A 46 -21.17 -6.28 10.52
C ASN A 46 -20.74 -7.72 10.22
N ALA A 47 -21.70 -8.66 10.17
CA ALA A 47 -21.50 -10.02 9.73
C ALA A 47 -22.78 -10.54 9.07
N SER A 48 -22.64 -11.22 7.94
CA SER A 48 -23.73 -11.93 7.30
C SER A 48 -24.02 -13.25 8.02
N GLU A 49 -25.25 -13.76 7.92
CA GLU A 49 -25.60 -15.07 8.50
C GLU A 49 -24.72 -16.20 7.94
N ARG A 50 -24.34 -16.13 6.66
CA ARG A 50 -23.46 -17.12 6.01
C ARG A 50 -22.04 -17.18 6.59
N SER A 51 -21.58 -16.11 7.22
CA SER A 51 -20.24 -16.07 7.83
C SER A 51 -20.13 -16.97 9.06
N GLY A 52 -21.24 -17.25 9.75
CA GLY A 52 -21.26 -17.95 11.03
C GLY A 52 -20.57 -17.20 12.17
N ILE A 53 -20.20 -15.92 11.97
CA ILE A 53 -19.53 -15.11 12.98
C ILE A 53 -20.58 -14.41 13.85
N GLU A 54 -20.58 -14.74 15.15
CA GLU A 54 -21.40 -14.03 16.14
C GLU A 54 -20.67 -12.84 16.76
N GLY A 55 -19.35 -12.90 16.83
CA GLY A 55 -18.53 -11.84 17.39
C GLY A 55 -17.08 -11.92 16.96
N MET A 56 -16.45 -10.76 16.78
CA MET A 56 -15.03 -10.67 16.52
C MET A 56 -14.45 -9.41 17.18
N PHE A 57 -13.32 -9.57 17.85
CA PHE A 57 -12.52 -8.46 18.35
C PHE A 57 -11.04 -8.80 18.26
N GLY A 58 -10.20 -7.79 18.30
CA GLY A 58 -8.78 -8.02 18.07
C GLY A 58 -7.95 -6.76 18.17
N ARG A 59 -6.71 -6.89 17.73
CA ARG A 59 -5.76 -5.78 17.64
C ARG A 59 -4.92 -5.92 16.38
N MET A 60 -4.68 -4.79 15.74
CA MET A 60 -3.78 -4.65 14.61
C MET A 60 -2.60 -3.79 15.03
N VAL A 61 -1.38 -4.18 14.67
CA VAL A 61 -0.18 -3.37 14.83
C VAL A 61 0.44 -3.22 13.45
N TYR A 62 0.59 -1.98 13.01
CA TYR A 62 1.25 -1.62 11.76
C TYR A 62 2.46 -0.76 12.09
N GLU A 63 3.64 -1.21 11.68
CA GLU A 63 4.88 -0.50 11.81
C GLU A 63 5.48 -0.27 10.42
N PHE A 64 5.75 0.99 10.12
CA PHE A 64 6.34 1.44 8.87
C PHE A 64 7.67 2.14 9.16
N THR A 65 8.73 1.69 8.51
CA THR A 65 10.10 2.18 8.72
C THR A 65 10.84 2.28 7.40
N GLY A 66 12.05 2.84 7.43
CA GLY A 66 12.87 3.05 6.24
C GLY A 66 12.74 4.46 5.69
N SER A 67 13.14 4.62 4.44
CA SER A 67 13.24 5.92 3.76
C SER A 67 13.24 5.74 2.25
N ALA A 68 13.03 6.83 1.52
CA ALA A 68 13.18 6.86 0.06
C ALA A 68 14.57 6.39 -0.42
N CYS A 69 15.58 6.48 0.43
CA CYS A 69 16.97 6.12 0.12
C CYS A 69 17.29 4.63 0.34
N THR A 70 16.66 4.02 1.35
CA THR A 70 16.99 2.69 1.86
C THR A 70 15.92 1.65 1.55
N GLY A 71 14.83 2.06 0.91
CA GLY A 71 13.61 1.28 0.85
C GLY A 71 12.80 1.36 2.15
N PHE A 72 11.61 0.77 2.10
CA PHE A 72 10.62 0.82 3.16
C PHE A 72 10.33 -0.58 3.69
N SER A 73 10.35 -0.74 5.02
CA SER A 73 9.95 -1.98 5.68
C SER A 73 8.62 -1.79 6.38
N THR A 74 7.71 -2.75 6.18
CA THR A 74 6.45 -2.83 6.92
C THR A 74 6.42 -4.09 7.77
N ASN A 75 6.16 -3.94 9.07
CA ASN A 75 5.79 -5.04 9.96
C ASN A 75 4.33 -4.89 10.36
N PHE A 76 3.53 -5.88 10.03
CA PHE A 76 2.10 -5.92 10.25
C PHE A 76 1.74 -7.14 11.09
N ARG A 77 0.96 -6.95 12.16
CA ARG A 77 0.42 -8.05 12.95
C ARG A 77 -1.06 -7.85 13.20
N LEU A 78 -1.87 -8.83 12.83
CA LEU A 78 -3.31 -8.84 12.99
C LEU A 78 -3.70 -10.02 13.88
N VAL A 79 -4.18 -9.73 15.08
CA VAL A 79 -4.67 -10.75 16.02
C VAL A 79 -6.16 -10.57 16.21
N THR A 80 -6.94 -11.60 15.92
CA THR A 80 -8.40 -11.58 16.08
C THR A 80 -8.88 -12.82 16.81
N LYS A 81 -9.80 -12.62 17.75
CA LYS A 81 -10.55 -13.67 18.41
C LYS A 81 -11.95 -13.71 17.79
N ILE A 82 -12.30 -14.84 17.20
CA ILE A 82 -13.52 -15.04 16.40
C ILE A 82 -14.42 -16.02 17.14
N SER A 83 -15.66 -15.61 17.41
CA SER A 83 -16.68 -16.43 18.06
C SER A 83 -17.75 -16.84 17.04
N THR A 84 -18.04 -18.13 16.96
CA THR A 84 -19.04 -18.72 16.04
C THR A 84 -20.20 -19.39 16.79
N GLY A 85 -20.48 -18.95 18.01
CA GLY A 85 -21.53 -19.50 18.91
C GLY A 85 -21.14 -20.81 19.61
N GLU A 86 -20.56 -21.75 18.86
CA GLU A 86 -20.13 -23.05 19.40
C GLU A 86 -18.68 -23.02 19.91
N GLU A 87 -17.83 -22.27 19.21
CA GLU A 87 -16.39 -22.24 19.44
C GLU A 87 -15.84 -20.82 19.38
N THR A 88 -14.64 -20.67 19.93
CA THR A 88 -13.85 -19.46 19.75
C THR A 88 -12.48 -19.82 19.21
N ARG A 89 -12.08 -19.16 18.13
CA ARG A 89 -10.78 -19.37 17.47
C ARG A 89 -9.92 -18.12 17.57
N LEU A 90 -8.64 -18.31 17.85
CA LEU A 90 -7.63 -17.26 17.80
C LEU A 90 -6.89 -17.32 16.46
N SER A 91 -6.95 -16.23 15.69
CA SER A 91 -6.15 -16.04 14.48
C SER A 91 -5.09 -14.97 14.76
N ASP A 92 -3.83 -15.27 14.42
CA ASP A 92 -2.70 -14.33 14.49
C ASP A 92 -1.94 -14.38 13.16
N GLN A 93 -2.03 -13.31 12.38
CA GLN A 93 -1.30 -13.13 11.14
C GLN A 93 -0.16 -12.15 11.38
N GLN A 94 1.06 -12.56 11.04
CA GLN A 94 2.28 -11.76 11.13
C GLN A 94 2.84 -11.62 9.72
N THR A 95 3.03 -10.39 9.25
CA THR A 95 3.50 -10.08 7.91
C THR A 95 4.64 -9.08 7.98
N THR A 96 5.73 -9.38 7.29
CA THR A 96 6.88 -8.49 7.13
C THR A 96 7.13 -8.32 5.64
N THR A 97 7.27 -7.08 5.20
CA THR A 97 7.59 -6.75 3.80
C THR A 97 8.71 -5.72 3.73
N PHE A 98 9.43 -5.73 2.62
CA PHE A 98 10.41 -4.72 2.28
C PHE A 98 10.26 -4.33 0.81
N GLU A 99 10.15 -3.04 0.54
CA GLU A 99 10.04 -2.48 -0.81
C GLU A 99 11.23 -1.56 -1.10
N ASP A 100 12.05 -1.96 -2.07
CA ASP A 100 13.10 -1.11 -2.63
C ASP A 100 12.58 -0.51 -3.93
N MET A 101 12.14 0.74 -3.84
CA MET A 101 11.61 1.50 -4.99
C MET A 101 12.68 1.80 -6.04
N ALA A 102 13.96 1.88 -5.68
CA ALA A 102 15.03 2.16 -6.62
C ALA A 102 15.44 0.90 -7.39
N ALA A 103 15.44 -0.25 -6.71
CA ALA A 103 15.71 -1.54 -7.32
C ALA A 103 14.47 -2.18 -7.99
N ASN A 104 13.27 -1.61 -7.78
CA ASN A 104 11.99 -2.20 -8.17
C ASN A 104 11.79 -3.62 -7.64
N GLN A 105 12.09 -3.81 -6.35
CA GLN A 105 12.03 -5.10 -5.67
C GLN A 105 11.09 -5.05 -4.46
N PHE A 106 10.41 -6.16 -4.21
CA PHE A 106 9.50 -6.32 -3.09
C PHE A 106 9.66 -7.71 -2.47
N HIS A 107 10.10 -7.75 -1.23
CA HIS A 107 10.16 -8.95 -0.41
C HIS A 107 8.92 -9.04 0.46
N PHE A 108 8.36 -10.24 0.61
CA PHE A 108 7.21 -10.48 1.47
C PHE A 108 7.35 -11.80 2.24
N GLU A 109 6.93 -11.78 3.50
CA GLU A 109 6.77 -12.95 4.35
C GLU A 109 5.49 -12.82 5.18
N THR A 110 4.66 -13.86 5.17
CA THR A 110 3.46 -13.96 6.01
C THR A 110 3.44 -15.30 6.74
N LYS A 111 3.26 -15.25 8.06
CA LYS A 111 2.99 -16.40 8.92
C LYS A 111 1.59 -16.26 9.50
N SER A 112 0.78 -17.30 9.37
CA SER A 112 -0.57 -17.36 9.93
C SER A 112 -0.61 -18.44 10.99
N PHE A 113 -1.10 -18.09 12.17
CA PHE A 113 -1.27 -18.99 13.30
C PHE A 113 -2.75 -19.11 13.66
N THR A 114 -3.19 -20.34 13.87
CA THR A 114 -4.53 -20.66 14.39
C THR A 114 -4.36 -21.34 15.74
N ASP A 115 -4.96 -20.77 16.79
CA ASP A 115 -4.84 -21.24 18.17
C ASP A 115 -3.37 -21.50 18.59
N GLU A 116 -2.52 -20.51 18.27
CA GLU A 116 -1.07 -20.48 18.54
C GLU A 116 -0.24 -21.51 17.76
N GLN A 117 -0.86 -22.31 16.90
CA GLN A 117 -0.16 -23.25 16.01
C GLN A 117 0.05 -22.63 14.64
N LEU A 118 1.25 -22.80 14.07
CA LEU A 118 1.55 -22.35 12.71
C LEU A 118 0.68 -23.14 11.72
N ASP A 119 -0.15 -22.42 10.98
CA ASP A 119 -1.09 -22.98 10.00
C ASP A 119 -0.55 -22.82 8.57
N LYS A 120 -0.10 -21.60 8.23
CA LYS A 120 0.41 -21.27 6.89
C LYS A 120 1.64 -20.38 6.98
N GLN A 121 2.59 -20.59 6.08
CA GLN A 121 3.71 -19.69 5.84
C GLN A 121 3.86 -19.44 4.33
N LEU A 122 4.01 -18.18 3.97
CA LEU A 122 4.30 -17.70 2.63
C LEU A 122 5.55 -16.81 2.71
N SER A 123 6.49 -16.99 1.80
CA SER A 123 7.61 -16.07 1.65
C SER A 123 8.08 -16.07 0.20
N GLY A 124 8.46 -14.90 -0.30
CA GLY A 124 8.99 -14.75 -1.64
C GLY A 124 9.45 -13.34 -1.95
N ASP A 125 9.90 -13.18 -3.18
CA ASP A 125 10.44 -11.95 -3.73
C ASP A 125 9.74 -11.64 -5.06
N ALA A 126 9.38 -10.39 -5.28
CA ALA A 126 8.85 -9.89 -6.54
C ALA A 126 9.80 -8.83 -7.10
N SER A 127 10.02 -8.86 -8.40
CA SER A 127 10.85 -7.88 -9.11
C SER A 127 10.11 -7.41 -10.36
N ILE A 128 10.12 -6.10 -10.62
CA ILE A 128 9.61 -5.56 -11.89
C ILE A 128 10.59 -5.94 -13.01
N VAL A 129 10.06 -6.51 -14.09
CA VAL A 129 10.80 -6.92 -15.29
C VAL A 129 10.18 -6.25 -16.53
N ASP A 130 10.83 -6.36 -17.69
CA ASP A 130 10.39 -5.70 -18.94
C ASP A 130 8.91 -5.91 -19.27
N LYS A 131 8.34 -7.05 -18.88
CA LYS A 131 6.94 -7.43 -19.15
C LYS A 131 6.20 -7.87 -17.88
N GLY A 132 6.14 -6.99 -16.90
CA GLY A 132 5.31 -7.17 -15.71
C GLY A 132 6.16 -7.38 -14.46
N ILE A 133 5.76 -8.32 -13.61
CA ILE A 133 6.53 -8.69 -12.41
C ILE A 133 6.85 -10.18 -12.44
N LYS A 134 8.07 -10.52 -12.04
CA LYS A 134 8.48 -11.89 -11.73
C LYS A 134 8.36 -12.10 -10.23
N VAL A 135 7.66 -13.13 -9.80
CA VAL A 135 7.50 -13.52 -8.39
C VAL A 135 8.16 -14.87 -8.16
N GLU A 136 9.08 -14.93 -7.20
CA GLU A 136 9.79 -16.12 -6.76
C GLU A 136 9.33 -16.47 -5.34
N ILE A 137 8.45 -17.46 -5.23
CA ILE A 137 7.97 -17.97 -3.94
C ILE A 137 8.98 -19.00 -3.42
N THR A 138 9.47 -18.79 -2.20
CA THR A 138 10.41 -19.68 -1.51
C THR A 138 9.70 -20.63 -0.54
N GLN A 139 8.59 -20.22 0.06
CA GLN A 139 7.74 -21.03 0.96
C GLN A 139 6.27 -20.85 0.61
N PRO A 140 5.43 -21.91 0.70
CA PRO A 140 5.75 -23.25 1.21
C PRO A 140 6.42 -24.16 0.16
N ASP A 141 6.10 -23.95 -1.11
CA ASP A 141 6.57 -24.77 -2.23
C ASP A 141 7.26 -23.85 -3.23
N GLY A 142 8.57 -24.04 -3.42
CA GLY A 142 9.38 -23.21 -4.30
C GLY A 142 8.81 -23.14 -5.72
N ARG A 143 8.42 -21.94 -6.19
CA ARG A 143 7.85 -21.75 -7.53
C ARG A 143 8.06 -20.33 -8.04
N GLU A 144 8.07 -20.20 -9.36
CA GLU A 144 8.13 -18.90 -10.04
C GLU A 144 6.84 -18.62 -10.79
N ILE A 145 6.42 -17.36 -10.80
CA ILE A 145 5.19 -16.88 -11.43
C ILE A 145 5.49 -15.57 -12.14
N GLU A 146 5.00 -15.41 -13.37
CA GLU A 146 4.98 -14.13 -14.05
C GLU A 146 3.57 -13.54 -13.94
N LEU A 147 3.49 -12.28 -13.50
CA LEU A 147 2.23 -11.55 -13.37
C LEU A 147 2.28 -10.24 -14.18
N PRO A 148 1.13 -9.64 -14.52
CA PRO A 148 1.10 -8.35 -15.18
C PRO A 148 1.80 -7.25 -14.37
N SER A 149 2.17 -6.16 -15.05
CA SER A 149 2.75 -4.99 -14.39
C SER A 149 1.80 -4.47 -13.30
N SER A 150 2.37 -4.31 -12.11
CA SER A 150 1.65 -4.01 -10.87
C SER A 150 2.54 -3.16 -9.97
N ASP A 151 1.92 -2.26 -9.21
CA ASP A 151 2.58 -1.47 -8.18
C ASP A 151 2.73 -2.30 -6.90
N PHE A 152 3.82 -2.05 -6.18
CA PHE A 152 4.00 -2.55 -4.82
C PHE A 152 3.34 -1.61 -3.79
N PRO A 153 3.08 -2.06 -2.55
CA PRO A 153 2.19 -1.36 -1.62
C PRO A 153 2.59 0.09 -1.30
N THR A 154 3.87 0.38 -1.14
CA THR A 154 4.37 1.73 -0.82
C THR A 154 4.27 2.64 -2.03
N SER A 155 4.66 2.15 -3.21
CA SER A 155 4.48 2.86 -4.47
C SER A 155 3.00 3.21 -4.72
N HIS A 156 2.10 2.25 -4.50
CA HIS A 156 0.66 2.49 -4.61
C HIS A 156 0.15 3.52 -3.58
N MET A 157 0.62 3.47 -2.33
CA MET A 157 0.28 4.49 -1.31
C MET A 157 0.71 5.90 -1.75
N LEU A 158 1.90 6.02 -2.35
CA LEU A 158 2.39 7.29 -2.87
C LEU A 158 1.53 7.81 -4.03
N ASP A 159 1.03 6.92 -4.88
CA ASP A 159 0.08 7.29 -5.94
C ASP A 159 -1.26 7.77 -5.37
N VAL A 160 -1.79 7.13 -4.31
CA VAL A 160 -2.98 7.62 -3.61
C VAL A 160 -2.75 9.05 -3.10
N ILE A 161 -1.63 9.30 -2.42
CA ILE A 161 -1.29 10.63 -1.87
C ILE A 161 -1.10 11.65 -3.00
N ALA A 162 -0.41 11.28 -4.08
CA ALA A 162 -0.16 12.16 -5.22
C ALA A 162 -1.47 12.55 -5.93
N ASN A 163 -2.37 11.60 -6.15
CA ASN A 163 -3.69 11.84 -6.72
C ASN A 163 -4.55 12.73 -5.80
N ALA A 164 -4.52 12.48 -4.49
CA ALA A 164 -5.24 13.28 -3.50
C ALA A 164 -4.77 14.75 -3.50
N LYS A 165 -3.46 14.98 -3.56
CA LYS A 165 -2.87 16.33 -3.65
C LYS A 165 -3.20 17.05 -4.95
N GLN A 166 -3.36 16.31 -6.04
CA GLN A 166 -3.80 16.83 -7.34
C GLN A 166 -5.31 17.04 -7.42
N GLY A 167 -6.08 16.67 -6.39
CA GLY A 167 -7.54 16.74 -6.40
C GLY A 167 -8.22 15.71 -7.29
N LYS A 168 -7.49 14.68 -7.75
CA LYS A 168 -8.06 13.54 -8.47
C LYS A 168 -8.77 12.64 -7.46
N SER A 169 -10.07 12.42 -7.68
CA SER A 169 -10.93 11.70 -6.74
C SER A 169 -11.13 10.22 -7.07
N PHE A 170 -10.61 9.74 -8.20
CA PHE A 170 -10.82 8.39 -8.69
C PHE A 170 -9.65 7.96 -9.57
N PHE A 171 -9.13 6.75 -9.35
CA PHE A 171 -8.18 6.10 -10.25
C PHE A 171 -8.20 4.58 -10.08
N GLU A 172 -7.63 3.88 -11.05
CA GLU A 172 -7.45 2.43 -11.04
C GLU A 172 -5.95 2.11 -11.10
N ALA A 173 -5.57 1.02 -10.45
CA ALA A 173 -4.21 0.49 -10.51
C ALA A 173 -4.26 -1.05 -10.47
N ARG A 174 -3.11 -1.68 -10.65
CA ARG A 174 -2.91 -3.10 -10.33
C ARG A 174 -1.87 -3.17 -9.23
N VAL A 175 -2.16 -3.93 -8.17
CA VAL A 175 -1.31 -4.01 -6.99
C VAL A 175 -0.91 -5.46 -6.73
N PHE A 176 0.38 -5.67 -6.47
CA PHE A 176 0.89 -6.91 -5.91
C PHE A 176 1.38 -6.63 -4.49
N ASP A 177 0.75 -7.25 -3.50
CA ASP A 177 1.05 -7.03 -2.07
C ASP A 177 1.56 -8.28 -1.35
N GLY A 178 1.76 -9.39 -2.07
CA GLY A 178 2.20 -10.66 -1.50
C GLY A 178 1.16 -11.33 -0.59
N SER A 179 -0.11 -10.92 -0.65
CA SER A 179 -1.20 -11.51 0.14
C SER A 179 -1.60 -12.91 -0.33
N GLU A 180 -2.41 -13.59 0.49
CA GLU A 180 -2.95 -14.92 0.22
C GLU A 180 -1.88 -15.98 -0.09
N ASN A 181 -1.68 -16.31 -1.37
CA ASN A 181 -0.74 -17.30 -1.87
C ASN A 181 0.46 -16.67 -2.60
N GLY A 182 0.53 -15.35 -2.65
CA GLY A 182 1.58 -14.59 -3.35
C GLY A 182 1.59 -14.82 -4.87
N ASP A 183 0.48 -15.30 -5.44
CA ASP A 183 0.40 -15.78 -6.83
C ASP A 183 -0.52 -14.94 -7.71
N GLN A 184 -1.05 -13.83 -7.19
CA GLN A 184 -1.98 -12.95 -7.89
C GLN A 184 -1.67 -11.49 -7.63
N ALA A 185 -1.86 -10.68 -8.67
CA ALA A 185 -1.99 -9.24 -8.55
C ALA A 185 -3.48 -8.89 -8.61
N LEU A 186 -3.89 -7.89 -7.83
CA LEU A 186 -5.28 -7.46 -7.71
C LEU A 186 -5.48 -6.15 -8.47
N LEU A 187 -6.61 -6.03 -9.17
CA LEU A 187 -7.04 -4.75 -9.70
C LEU A 187 -7.62 -3.93 -8.55
N THR A 188 -7.24 -2.67 -8.47
CA THR A 188 -7.75 -1.74 -7.46
C THR A 188 -8.52 -0.61 -8.12
N THR A 189 -9.65 -0.25 -7.49
CA THR A 189 -10.35 1.00 -7.76
C THR A 189 -10.28 1.85 -6.51
N THR A 190 -9.67 3.03 -6.62
CA THR A 190 -9.49 3.95 -5.49
C THR A 190 -10.39 5.17 -5.65
N VAL A 191 -11.18 5.45 -4.61
CA VAL A 191 -12.00 6.66 -4.48
C VAL A 191 -11.43 7.53 -3.37
N ILE A 192 -11.14 8.79 -3.69
CA ILE A 192 -10.55 9.77 -2.76
C ILE A 192 -11.57 10.89 -2.52
N GLY A 193 -11.98 11.04 -1.26
CA GLY A 193 -12.84 12.11 -0.79
C GLY A 193 -12.12 13.45 -0.71
N LYS A 194 -12.87 14.53 -0.51
CA LYS A 194 -12.29 15.86 -0.29
C LYS A 194 -11.48 15.89 1.00
N SER A 195 -10.40 16.68 1.00
CA SER A 195 -9.63 16.96 2.20
C SER A 195 -10.54 17.57 3.27
N GLN A 196 -10.44 17.06 4.49
CA GLN A 196 -11.23 17.49 5.63
C GLN A 196 -10.38 17.53 6.89
N SER A 197 -10.84 18.29 7.89
CA SER A 197 -10.26 18.29 9.23
C SER A 197 -11.12 17.46 10.18
N ALA A 198 -10.51 16.96 11.25
CA ALA A 198 -11.19 16.15 12.25
C ALA A 198 -12.43 16.86 12.81
N GLN A 199 -13.54 16.12 12.87
CA GLN A 199 -14.80 16.57 13.46
C GLN A 199 -14.89 16.10 14.92
N LYS A 200 -15.86 16.64 15.68
CA LYS A 200 -16.00 16.34 17.12
C LYS A 200 -16.37 14.88 17.41
N ASP A 201 -17.06 14.24 16.48
CA ASP A 201 -17.49 12.84 16.52
C ASP A 201 -16.42 11.86 16.01
N ASP A 202 -15.24 12.37 15.67
CA ASP A 202 -14.15 11.56 15.16
C ASP A 202 -13.39 10.85 16.30
N VAL A 203 -13.84 9.63 16.60
CA VAL A 203 -13.54 8.90 17.85
C VAL A 203 -12.07 8.59 18.10
N ASP A 204 -11.23 8.59 17.06
CA ASP A 204 -9.80 8.25 17.16
C ASP A 204 -8.87 9.39 16.71
N ALA A 205 -9.41 10.59 16.45
CA ALA A 205 -8.61 11.73 16.02
C ALA A 205 -7.59 12.17 17.08
N ASP A 206 -7.95 12.12 18.38
CA ASP A 206 -7.05 12.45 19.48
C ASP A 206 -5.86 11.48 19.59
N LYS A 207 -6.00 10.25 19.06
CA LYS A 207 -4.94 9.22 19.06
C LYS A 207 -3.91 9.44 17.96
N ALA A 208 -4.15 10.34 17.01
CA ALA A 208 -3.19 10.72 15.98
C ALA A 208 -2.08 11.68 16.49
N GLY A 209 -2.02 11.95 17.80
CA GLY A 209 -0.92 12.71 18.41
C GLY A 209 -0.82 14.13 17.86
N GLU A 210 0.36 14.52 17.39
CA GLU A 210 0.57 15.85 16.80
C GLU A 210 -0.23 16.08 15.50
N PHE A 211 -0.68 15.00 14.84
CA PHE A 211 -1.50 15.07 13.63
C PHE A 211 -3.00 15.14 13.91
N ALA A 212 -3.45 15.14 15.17
CA ALA A 212 -4.86 15.16 15.54
C ALA A 212 -5.69 16.29 14.92
N LYS A 213 -5.03 17.42 14.60
CA LYS A 213 -5.65 18.59 13.94
C LYS A 213 -5.27 18.74 12.47
N SER A 214 -4.44 17.84 11.94
CA SER A 214 -4.05 17.86 10.54
C SER A 214 -5.23 17.47 9.66
N SER A 215 -5.21 17.95 8.42
CA SER A 215 -6.21 17.53 7.43
C SER A 215 -5.88 16.14 6.91
N PHE A 216 -6.91 15.41 6.50
CA PHE A 216 -6.82 14.07 5.94
C PHE A 216 -7.78 13.92 4.76
N TRP A 217 -7.57 12.88 3.96
CA TRP A 217 -8.50 12.46 2.91
C TRP A 217 -9.19 11.15 3.33
N PRO A 218 -10.52 11.04 3.23
CA PRO A 218 -11.18 9.74 3.20
C PRO A 218 -10.78 9.01 1.93
N VAL A 219 -10.37 7.77 2.06
CA VAL A 219 -9.99 6.91 0.93
C VAL A 219 -10.75 5.60 1.06
N THR A 220 -11.27 5.12 -0.07
CA THR A 220 -11.80 3.77 -0.21
C THR A 220 -11.07 3.09 -1.36
N ILE A 221 -10.53 1.90 -1.12
CA ILE A 221 -9.88 1.05 -2.12
C ILE A 221 -10.65 -0.25 -2.20
N ALA A 222 -11.14 -0.57 -3.39
CA ALA A 222 -11.82 -1.81 -3.72
C ALA A 222 -10.88 -2.72 -4.50
N TYR A 223 -10.77 -3.99 -4.11
CA TYR A 223 -9.86 -4.98 -4.69
C TYR A 223 -10.64 -6.04 -5.46
N PHE A 224 -10.18 -6.35 -6.68
CA PHE A 224 -10.85 -7.28 -7.58
C PHE A 224 -9.87 -8.33 -8.12
N ASN A 225 -10.35 -9.57 -8.24
CA ASN A 225 -9.63 -10.61 -8.94
C ASN A 225 -9.66 -10.34 -10.45
N GLU A 226 -8.50 -10.40 -11.12
CA GLU A 226 -8.37 -10.08 -12.54
C GLU A 226 -9.15 -11.04 -13.46
N ASN A 227 -9.34 -12.30 -13.02
CA ASN A 227 -10.00 -13.35 -13.81
C ASN A 227 -11.44 -13.64 -13.38
N ALA A 228 -12.12 -12.69 -12.74
CA ALA A 228 -13.52 -12.86 -12.36
C ALA A 228 -14.44 -12.91 -13.61
N VAL A 229 -15.33 -13.91 -13.66
CA VAL A 229 -16.29 -14.09 -14.76
C VAL A 229 -17.58 -13.33 -14.45
N GLY A 230 -18.07 -12.53 -15.41
CA GLY A 230 -19.31 -11.77 -15.28
C GLY A 230 -19.07 -10.34 -14.79
N ASP A 231 -19.99 -9.80 -13.99
CA ASP A 231 -19.83 -8.49 -13.34
C ASP A 231 -19.07 -8.68 -12.02
N PRO A 232 -17.78 -8.33 -11.95
CA PRO A 232 -16.96 -8.64 -10.79
C PRO A 232 -17.36 -7.74 -9.61
N THR A 233 -17.64 -8.37 -8.47
CA THR A 233 -17.74 -7.68 -7.18
C THR A 233 -16.37 -7.65 -6.51
N PRO A 234 -16.05 -6.62 -5.71
CA PRO A 234 -14.79 -6.58 -4.99
C PRO A 234 -14.71 -7.74 -4.00
N VAL A 235 -13.53 -8.36 -3.91
CA VAL A 235 -13.23 -9.42 -2.93
C VAL A 235 -12.85 -8.85 -1.57
N TYR A 236 -12.40 -7.60 -1.55
CA TYR A 236 -12.07 -6.86 -0.34
C TYR A 236 -12.26 -5.36 -0.59
N ASN A 237 -12.84 -4.64 0.37
CA ASN A 237 -12.87 -3.19 0.37
C ASN A 237 -12.26 -2.65 1.65
N MET A 238 -11.38 -1.66 1.52
CA MET A 238 -10.80 -0.96 2.66
C MET A 238 -11.14 0.52 2.59
N SER A 239 -11.69 1.07 3.67
CA SER A 239 -11.91 2.51 3.82
C SER A 239 -11.17 3.04 5.03
N PHE A 240 -10.56 4.21 4.91
CA PHE A 240 -9.75 4.80 5.97
C PHE A 240 -9.60 6.31 5.77
N LYS A 241 -9.12 6.98 6.82
CA LYS A 241 -8.69 8.39 6.76
C LYS A 241 -7.17 8.42 6.60
N LEU A 242 -6.68 9.04 5.53
CA LEU A 242 -5.28 9.11 5.15
C LEU A 242 -4.72 10.52 5.38
N TYR A 243 -3.66 10.62 6.17
CA TYR A 243 -2.85 11.83 6.29
C TYR A 243 -1.77 11.89 5.19
N GLU A 244 -1.28 13.09 4.86
CA GLU A 244 -0.25 13.30 3.83
C GLU A 244 1.08 12.57 4.12
N ASN A 245 1.34 12.24 5.38
CA ASN A 245 2.53 11.53 5.82
C ASN A 245 2.39 10.00 5.83
N GLY A 246 1.32 9.46 5.24
CA GLY A 246 1.08 8.01 5.13
C GLY A 246 0.42 7.37 6.35
N ILE A 247 0.17 8.13 7.43
CA ILE A 247 -0.54 7.61 8.61
C ILE A 247 -2.02 7.43 8.26
N THR A 248 -2.60 6.30 8.67
CA THR A 248 -4.02 6.01 8.50
C THR A 248 -4.74 5.85 9.85
N ARG A 249 -6.06 6.07 9.85
CA ARG A 249 -6.95 5.82 11.00
C ARG A 249 -8.38 5.57 10.54
N ASP A 250 -9.25 5.23 11.47
CA ASP A 250 -10.67 4.95 11.23
C ASP A 250 -10.88 3.92 10.09
N LEU A 251 -10.30 2.74 10.28
CA LEU A 251 -10.28 1.68 9.28
C LEU A 251 -11.66 0.98 9.25
N THR A 252 -12.17 0.72 8.05
CA THR A 252 -13.25 -0.23 7.78
C THR A 252 -12.74 -1.22 6.74
N MET A 253 -12.70 -2.50 7.11
CA MET A 253 -12.17 -3.60 6.32
C MET A 253 -13.33 -4.57 6.04
N ASP A 254 -13.80 -4.59 4.81
CA ASP A 254 -14.96 -5.36 4.36
C ASP A 254 -14.50 -6.54 3.51
N TYR A 255 -14.66 -7.75 4.05
CA TYR A 255 -14.27 -9.02 3.44
C TYR A 255 -15.45 -9.67 2.69
N GLY A 256 -16.52 -8.91 2.43
CA GLY A 256 -17.77 -9.40 1.83
C GLY A 256 -18.70 -10.07 2.84
N ASP A 257 -18.21 -11.04 3.60
CA ASP A 257 -19.03 -11.81 4.55
C ASP A 257 -19.17 -11.15 5.90
N PHE A 258 -18.16 -10.37 6.27
CA PHE A 258 -18.10 -9.63 7.51
C PHE A 258 -17.25 -8.38 7.31
N VAL A 259 -17.49 -7.41 8.18
CA VAL A 259 -16.82 -6.11 8.18
C VAL A 259 -16.20 -5.87 9.54
N LEU A 260 -14.92 -5.55 9.56
CA LEU A 260 -14.21 -5.10 10.74
C LEU A 260 -14.07 -3.58 10.72
N SER A 261 -14.16 -2.98 11.90
CA SER A 261 -13.72 -1.60 12.13
C SER A 261 -12.48 -1.60 13.01
N GLY A 262 -11.51 -0.78 12.65
CA GLY A 262 -10.27 -0.58 13.37
C GLY A 262 -10.09 0.88 13.76
N SER A 263 -10.17 1.17 15.06
CA SER A 263 -9.95 2.52 15.58
C SER A 263 -8.51 2.65 16.06
N LEU A 264 -7.83 3.74 15.68
CA LEU A 264 -6.48 4.01 16.15
C LEU A 264 -6.48 4.15 17.67
N ALA A 265 -5.74 3.30 18.37
CA ALA A 265 -5.63 3.29 19.83
C ALA A 265 -4.34 3.97 20.32
N LYS A 266 -3.25 3.81 19.57
CA LYS A 266 -1.95 4.44 19.86
C LYS A 266 -1.19 4.69 18.57
N LEU A 267 -0.61 5.89 18.46
CA LEU A 267 0.40 6.22 17.46
C LEU A 267 1.74 6.50 18.15
N GLU A 268 2.79 5.92 17.62
CA GLU A 268 4.18 6.15 18.05
C GLU A 268 5.01 6.54 16.83
N LEU A 269 5.60 7.73 16.87
CA LEU A 269 6.54 8.15 15.84
C LEU A 269 7.90 7.50 16.07
N LEU A 270 8.42 6.89 15.01
CA LEU A 270 9.72 6.24 15.04
C LEU A 270 10.78 7.20 14.51
N LYS A 271 12.03 6.99 14.93
CA LYS A 271 13.13 7.83 14.47
C LYS A 271 13.32 7.61 12.96
N PRO A 272 13.41 8.68 12.15
CA PRO A 272 13.79 8.56 10.76
C PRO A 272 15.15 7.89 10.64
N GLN A 273 15.28 6.94 9.71
CA GLN A 273 16.57 6.39 9.35
C GLN A 273 17.36 7.49 8.64
N GLN A 274 18.49 7.89 9.21
CA GLN A 274 19.27 9.05 8.76
C GLN A 274 20.26 8.72 7.63
N ASP A 275 20.06 7.60 6.93
CA ASP A 275 21.03 7.14 5.96
C ASP A 275 20.98 8.06 4.71
N PRO A 276 22.09 8.74 4.38
CA PRO A 276 22.12 9.64 3.23
C PRO A 276 21.86 8.82 1.96
N CYS A 277 20.94 9.29 1.12
CA CYS A 277 20.73 8.75 -0.21
C CYS A 277 22.08 8.62 -0.94
N PRO A 278 22.43 7.42 -1.46
CA PRO A 278 23.61 7.30 -2.28
C PRO A 278 23.52 8.31 -3.43
N ALA A 279 24.63 9.01 -3.71
CA ALA A 279 24.66 9.95 -4.82
C ALA A 279 24.29 9.21 -6.12
N PRO A 280 23.47 9.79 -7.00
CA PRO A 280 23.10 9.14 -8.26
C PRO A 280 24.37 8.74 -9.01
N ALA A 281 24.46 7.48 -9.43
CA ALA A 281 25.57 7.00 -10.24
C ALA A 281 25.64 7.84 -11.52
N LYS A 282 26.83 8.38 -11.81
CA LYS A 282 27.10 9.19 -13.01
C LYS A 282 27.11 8.34 -14.27
#